data_AF-A0A846NE85-F1
#
_entry.id   AF-A0A846NE85-F1
#
_cell.length_a   1.000
_cell.length_b   1.000
_cell.length_c   1.000
_cell.angle_alpha   90.00
_cell.angle_beta   90.00
_cell.angle_gamma   90.00
#
_symmetry.space_group_name_H-M   'P 1'
#
loop_
_entity.id
_entity.type
_entity.pdbx_description
1 polymer ?
#
loop_
_entity_poly.entity_id
_entity_poly.type
_entity_poly.pdbx_seq_one_letter_code
_entity_poly.pdbx_strand_id
1 'polypeptide(L)'
;MKNNIGLNSIDRKDLLTILLLLILSLPLSFFAANLSDFRAYYLTRPLTPIGIFDRFFGMFVGELFFRGFLLFGLSKRFGKWSIVLQDIPYTLAHIGKPFLEIPYSAIGGIVFGTINYRSKSFLPSFLLHAIGSEIFIIIVHLL
;
A
#
# COMPACT_ATOMS: atom_id res chain seq x y z
N MET A 1 14.49 22.91 2.05
CA MET A 1 13.31 22.00 2.03
C MET A 1 12.58 22.22 0.71
N LYS A 2 12.73 21.33 -0.28
CA LYS A 2 11.99 21.36 -1.55
C LYS A 2 11.18 20.06 -1.63
N ASN A 3 9.89 20.17 -1.96
CA ASN A 3 8.81 19.16 -2.00
C ASN A 3 8.03 18.95 -0.68
N ASN A 4 6.86 19.59 -0.62
CA ASN A 4 5.88 19.52 0.47
C ASN A 4 4.94 18.29 0.41
N ILE A 5 5.02 17.47 -0.64
CA ILE A 5 4.10 16.35 -0.91
C ILE A 5 4.82 15.02 -1.19
N GLY A 6 6.13 14.97 -1.02
CA GLY A 6 6.90 13.75 -1.25
C GLY A 6 6.95 13.30 -2.70
N LEU A 7 7.59 14.09 -3.55
CA LEU A 7 7.75 13.80 -4.99
C LEU A 7 9.22 13.65 -5.38
N ASN A 8 10.06 13.13 -4.49
CA ASN A 8 11.41 12.78 -4.89
C ASN A 8 11.40 11.60 -5.88
N SER A 9 12.40 11.57 -6.76
CA SER A 9 12.62 10.45 -7.66
C SER A 9 12.92 9.18 -6.88
N ILE A 10 12.41 8.05 -7.36
CA ILE A 10 12.72 6.72 -6.84
C ILE A 10 14.20 6.41 -7.13
N ASP A 11 14.93 5.96 -6.12
CA ASP A 11 16.33 5.52 -6.28
C ASP A 11 16.48 3.99 -6.36
N ARG A 12 17.71 3.51 -6.57
CA ARG A 12 18.00 2.06 -6.64
C ARG A 12 17.61 1.32 -5.36
N LYS A 13 17.80 1.92 -4.18
CA LYS A 13 17.46 1.27 -2.90
C LYS A 13 15.95 1.14 -2.75
N ASP A 14 15.20 2.14 -3.21
CA ASP A 14 13.75 2.10 -3.24
C ASP A 14 13.26 0.98 -4.17
N LEU A 15 13.80 0.88 -5.38
CA LEU A 15 13.46 -0.21 -6.32
C LEU A 15 13.76 -1.60 -5.75
N LEU A 16 14.93 -1.78 -5.13
CA LEU A 16 15.29 -3.05 -4.48
C LEU A 16 14.36 -3.37 -3.31
N THR A 17 13.94 -2.36 -2.56
CA THR A 17 12.99 -2.53 -1.45
C THR A 17 11.62 -2.95 -1.97
N ILE A 18 11.12 -2.31 -3.05
CA ILE A 18 9.86 -2.68 -3.70
C ILE A 18 9.91 -4.13 -4.16
N LEU A 19 10.97 -4.50 -4.90
CA LEU A 19 11.12 -5.87 -5.41
C LEU A 19 11.17 -6.90 -4.28
N LEU A 20 11.97 -6.63 -3.23
CA LEU A 20 12.08 -7.52 -2.08
C LEU A 20 10.72 -7.71 -1.39
N LEU A 21 9.98 -6.62 -1.14
CA LEU A 21 8.69 -6.69 -0.46
C LEU A 21 7.61 -7.34 -1.33
N LEU A 22 7.65 -7.17 -2.65
CA LEU A 22 6.79 -7.91 -3.57
C LEU A 22 7.06 -9.41 -3.52
N ILE A 23 8.33 -9.83 -3.50
CA ILE A 23 8.68 -11.25 -3.39
C ILE A 23 8.24 -11.82 -2.04
N LEU A 24 8.50 -11.09 -0.95
CA LEU A 24 8.14 -11.51 0.40
C LEU A 24 6.62 -11.52 0.64
N SER A 25 5.85 -10.75 -0.11
CA SER A 25 4.39 -10.79 0.00
C SER A 25 3.78 -12.01 -0.67
N LEU A 26 4.46 -12.66 -1.64
CA LEU A 26 3.89 -13.79 -2.38
C LEU A 26 3.42 -14.95 -1.48
N PRO A 27 4.20 -15.47 -0.51
CA PRO A 27 3.73 -16.55 0.35
C PRO A 27 2.49 -16.16 1.17
N LEU A 28 2.43 -14.92 1.64
CA LEU A 28 1.28 -14.39 2.38
C LEU A 28 0.06 -14.23 1.48
N SER A 29 0.25 -13.78 0.23
CA SER A 29 -0.78 -13.71 -0.80
C SER A 29 -1.35 -15.08 -1.13
N PHE A 30 -0.51 -16.10 -1.32
CA PHE A 30 -0.98 -17.47 -1.53
C PHE A 30 -1.76 -18.01 -0.33
N PHE A 31 -1.27 -17.76 0.88
CA PHE A 31 -1.99 -18.14 2.10
C PHE A 31 -3.37 -17.46 2.18
N ALA A 32 -3.42 -16.13 2.03
CA ALA A 32 -4.64 -15.35 2.13
C ALA A 32 -5.66 -15.69 1.03
N ALA A 33 -5.20 -16.02 -0.18
CA ALA A 33 -6.08 -16.37 -1.30
C ALA A 33 -6.84 -17.69 -1.09
N ASN A 34 -6.42 -18.52 -0.13
CA ASN A 34 -7.13 -19.74 0.26
C ASN A 34 -8.19 -19.51 1.36
N LEU A 35 -8.27 -18.30 1.93
CA LEU A 35 -9.25 -17.96 2.97
C LEU A 35 -10.60 -17.58 2.34
N SER A 36 -11.70 -18.06 2.94
CA SER A 36 -13.04 -17.91 2.38
C SER A 36 -13.53 -16.46 2.31
N ASP A 37 -13.24 -15.64 3.33
CA ASP A 37 -13.59 -14.23 3.38
C ASP A 37 -12.79 -13.40 2.36
N PHE A 38 -11.50 -13.70 2.18
CA PHE A 38 -10.69 -13.10 1.12
C PHE A 38 -11.20 -13.46 -0.28
N ARG A 39 -11.48 -14.74 -0.54
CA ARG A 39 -12.05 -15.15 -1.84
C ARG A 39 -13.38 -14.44 -2.10
N ALA A 40 -14.29 -14.43 -1.11
CA ALA A 40 -15.58 -13.78 -1.23
C ALA A 40 -15.46 -12.28 -1.52
N TYR A 41 -14.48 -11.59 -0.93
CA TYR A 41 -14.26 -10.16 -1.14
C TYR A 41 -13.54 -9.83 -2.46
N TYR A 42 -12.52 -10.60 -2.83
CA TYR A 42 -11.62 -10.26 -3.95
C TYR A 42 -12.06 -10.84 -5.29
N LEU A 43 -12.88 -11.91 -5.33
CA LEU A 43 -13.50 -12.37 -6.58
C LEU A 43 -14.53 -11.38 -7.14
N THR A 44 -15.03 -10.44 -6.34
CA THR A 44 -15.90 -9.36 -6.83
C THR A 44 -15.12 -8.25 -7.55
N ARG A 45 -13.79 -8.38 -7.70
CA ARG A 45 -12.91 -7.36 -8.29
C ARG A 45 -12.52 -7.80 -9.70
N PRO A 46 -13.17 -7.28 -10.75
CA PRO A 46 -12.96 -7.77 -12.11
C PRO A 46 -11.56 -7.44 -12.63
N LEU A 47 -10.99 -8.36 -13.41
CA LEU A 47 -9.72 -8.19 -14.13
C LEU A 47 -9.91 -7.50 -15.50
N THR A 48 -10.99 -6.75 -15.67
CA THR A 48 -11.22 -5.93 -16.88
C THR A 48 -10.29 -4.71 -16.88
N PRO A 49 -9.97 -4.15 -18.06
CA PRO A 49 -9.14 -2.94 -18.14
C PRO A 49 -9.65 -1.79 -17.27
N ILE A 50 -10.97 -1.57 -17.23
CA ILE A 50 -11.59 -0.54 -16.38
C ILE A 50 -11.46 -0.88 -14.89
N GLY A 51 -11.66 -2.15 -14.50
CA GLY A 51 -11.52 -2.57 -13.11
C GLY A 51 -10.09 -2.45 -12.58
N ILE A 52 -9.11 -2.78 -13.41
CA ILE A 52 -7.67 -2.60 -13.10
C ILE A 52 -7.36 -1.10 -12.98
N PHE A 53 -7.83 -0.28 -13.93
CA PHE A 53 -7.63 1.16 -13.90
C PHE A 53 -8.21 1.81 -12.64
N ASP A 54 -9.46 1.48 -12.28
CA ASP A 54 -10.15 2.04 -11.11
C ASP A 54 -9.39 1.73 -9.82
N ARG A 55 -8.91 0.48 -9.65
CA ARG A 55 -8.11 0.08 -8.48
C ARG A 55 -6.77 0.78 -8.44
N PHE A 56 -6.07 0.83 -9.57
CA PHE A 56 -4.78 1.50 -9.68
C PHE A 56 -4.90 2.99 -9.36
N PHE A 57 -5.93 3.65 -9.89
CA PHE A 57 -6.22 5.05 -9.60
C PHE A 57 -6.62 5.26 -8.13
N GLY A 58 -7.46 4.39 -7.58
CA GLY A 58 -7.81 4.42 -6.16
C GLY A 58 -6.60 4.30 -5.24
N MET A 59 -5.65 3.41 -5.57
CA MET A 59 -4.39 3.27 -4.84
C MET A 59 -3.48 4.48 -5.00
N PHE A 60 -3.42 5.06 -6.21
CA PHE A 60 -2.68 6.30 -6.42
C PHE A 60 -3.18 7.42 -5.52
N VAL A 61 -4.51 7.64 -5.50
CA VAL A 61 -5.14 8.67 -4.66
C VAL A 61 -4.94 8.37 -3.18
N GLY A 62 -5.13 7.11 -2.76
CA GLY A 62 -4.93 6.68 -1.38
C GLY A 62 -3.51 6.91 -0.89
N GLU A 63 -2.50 6.46 -1.65
CA GLU A 63 -1.09 6.63 -1.29
C GLU A 63 -0.66 8.10 -1.36
N LEU A 64 -1.13 8.85 -2.35
CA LEU A 64 -0.92 10.30 -2.40
C LEU A 64 -1.50 10.99 -1.15
N PHE A 65 -2.68 10.57 -0.68
CA PHE A 65 -3.30 11.13 0.52
C PHE A 65 -2.55 10.73 1.80
N PHE A 66 -2.41 9.44 2.09
CA PHE A 66 -1.83 8.96 3.34
C PHE A 66 -0.31 9.20 3.39
N ARG A 67 0.41 8.88 2.32
CA ARG A 67 1.89 8.88 2.30
C ARG A 67 2.47 10.13 1.67
N GLY A 68 1.72 10.83 0.82
CA GLY A 68 2.09 12.15 0.33
C GLY A 68 1.65 13.23 1.32
N PHE A 69 0.36 13.56 1.30
CA PHE A 69 -0.18 14.69 2.05
C PHE A 69 -0.08 14.52 3.56
N LEU A 70 -0.62 13.43 4.12
CA LEU A 70 -0.76 13.27 5.56
C LEU A 70 0.60 12.98 6.24
N LEU A 71 1.38 12.02 5.72
CA LEU A 71 2.71 11.70 6.25
C LEU A 71 3.65 12.92 6.24
N PHE A 72 3.79 13.61 5.10
CA PHE A 72 4.72 14.75 5.00
C PHE A 72 4.16 16.03 5.60
N GLY A 73 2.83 16.18 5.68
CA GLY A 73 2.19 17.25 6.44
C GLY A 73 2.49 17.13 7.93
N LEU A 74 2.31 15.93 8.49
CA LEU A 74 2.56 15.64 9.91
C LEU A 74 4.05 15.62 10.26
N SER A 75 4.94 15.22 9.34
CA SER A 75 6.38 15.12 9.59
C SER A 75 7.01 16.47 9.98
N LYS A 76 6.44 17.58 9.52
CA LYS A 76 6.88 18.95 9.88
C LYS A 76 6.79 19.23 11.37
N ARG A 77 5.79 18.65 12.05
CA ARG A 77 5.54 18.85 13.48
C ARG A 77 5.99 17.67 14.34
N PHE A 78 5.81 16.45 13.83
CA PHE A 78 5.98 15.22 14.61
C PHE A 78 7.20 14.38 14.20
N GLY A 79 7.95 14.79 13.17
CA GLY A 79 9.11 14.03 12.68
C GLY A 79 8.73 12.59 12.36
N LYS A 80 9.54 11.62 12.80
CA LYS A 80 9.31 10.18 12.55
C LYS A 80 7.99 9.65 13.10
N TRP A 81 7.42 10.28 14.13
CA TRP A 81 6.10 9.88 14.66
C TRP A 81 4.97 10.07 13.64
N SER A 82 5.19 10.87 12.59
CA SER A 82 4.25 10.99 11.48
C SER A 82 3.94 9.66 10.81
N ILE A 83 4.86 8.68 10.87
CA ILE A 83 4.67 7.33 10.32
C ILE A 83 3.52 6.62 11.04
N VAL A 84 3.51 6.65 12.37
CA VAL A 84 2.44 6.04 13.19
C VAL A 84 1.16 6.85 13.09
N LEU A 85 1.26 8.18 13.14
CA LEU A 85 0.09 9.06 13.11
C LEU A 85 -0.69 8.99 11.79
N GLN A 86 -0.02 8.88 10.64
CA GLN A 86 -0.71 8.66 9.36
C GLN A 86 -1.27 7.24 9.24
N ASP A 87 -0.67 6.28 9.95
CA ASP A 87 -1.04 4.88 9.85
C ASP A 87 -2.39 4.59 10.50
N ILE A 88 -2.70 5.27 11.60
CA ILE A 88 -3.99 5.16 12.28
C ILE A 88 -5.18 5.31 11.31
N PRO A 89 -5.36 6.45 10.60
CA PRO A 89 -6.46 6.58 9.65
C PRO A 89 -6.32 5.66 8.43
N TYR A 90 -5.10 5.25 8.04
CA TYR A 90 -4.90 4.28 6.97
C TYR A 90 -5.43 2.89 7.35
N THR A 91 -5.11 2.39 8.54
CA THR A 91 -5.62 1.13 9.07
C THR A 91 -7.14 1.18 9.23
N LEU A 92 -7.69 2.29 9.73
CA LEU A 92 -9.14 2.46 9.84
C LEU A 92 -9.85 2.42 8.48
N ALA A 93 -9.20 2.86 7.40
CA ALA A 93 -9.74 2.75 6.04
C ALA A 93 -9.87 1.30 5.53
N HIS A 94 -9.36 0.31 6.27
CA HIS A 94 -9.48 -1.12 5.96
C HIS A 94 -10.66 -1.80 6.68
N ILE A 95 -11.40 -1.07 7.52
CA ILE A 95 -12.64 -1.58 8.12
C ILE A 95 -13.64 -1.95 7.02
N GLY A 96 -14.22 -3.15 7.11
CA GLY A 96 -15.14 -3.69 6.12
C GLY A 96 -14.48 -4.57 5.05
N LYS A 97 -13.15 -4.69 5.05
CA LYS A 97 -12.40 -5.70 4.29
C LYS A 97 -12.30 -7.03 5.08
N PRO A 98 -11.78 -8.12 4.47
CA PRO A 98 -11.46 -9.36 5.18
C PRO A 98 -10.67 -9.11 6.47
N PHE A 99 -10.93 -9.88 7.52
CA PHE A 99 -10.51 -9.51 8.88
C PHE A 99 -8.99 -9.28 9.00
N LEU A 100 -8.18 -10.10 8.33
CA LEU A 100 -6.72 -10.00 8.38
C LEU A 100 -6.15 -8.76 7.64
N GLU A 101 -6.93 -8.07 6.81
CA GLU A 101 -6.52 -6.82 6.18
C GLU A 101 -6.26 -5.70 7.20
N ILE A 102 -6.92 -5.71 8.35
CA ILE A 102 -6.71 -4.69 9.38
C ILE A 102 -5.31 -4.81 10.02
N PRO A 103 -4.92 -5.93 10.65
CA PRO A 103 -3.58 -6.07 11.19
C PRO A 103 -2.50 -6.04 10.11
N TYR A 104 -2.77 -6.59 8.91
CA TYR A 104 -1.83 -6.55 7.80
C TYR A 104 -1.62 -5.12 7.28
N SER A 105 -2.68 -4.32 7.15
CA SER A 105 -2.57 -2.92 6.75
C SER A 105 -1.86 -2.07 7.79
N ALA A 106 -2.06 -2.29 9.09
CA ALA A 106 -1.27 -1.60 10.12
C ALA A 106 0.25 -1.88 9.96
N ILE A 107 0.63 -3.15 9.84
CA ILE A 107 2.05 -3.51 9.64
C ILE A 107 2.58 -2.93 8.32
N GLY A 108 1.85 -3.14 7.23
CA GLY A 108 2.21 -2.66 5.91
C GLY A 108 2.31 -1.13 5.84
N GLY A 109 1.43 -0.44 6.55
CA GLY A 109 1.39 1.01 6.53
C GLY A 109 2.52 1.67 7.34
N ILE A 110 3.01 1.04 8.41
CA ILE A 110 4.28 1.41 9.06
C ILE A 110 5.47 1.17 8.12
N VAL A 111 5.53 0.04 7.43
CA VAL A 111 6.60 -0.28 6.46
C VAL A 111 6.61 0.75 5.33
N PHE A 112 5.46 1.00 4.71
CA PHE A 112 5.29 1.97 3.62
C PHE A 112 5.63 3.38 4.07
N GLY A 113 5.13 3.79 5.24
CA GLY A 113 5.43 5.10 5.83
C GLY A 113 6.93 5.26 6.10
N THR A 114 7.62 4.21 6.54
CA THR A 114 9.08 4.25 6.78
C THR A 114 9.88 4.41 5.49
N ILE A 115 9.52 3.65 4.45
CA ILE A 115 10.15 3.76 3.12
C ILE A 115 9.98 5.18 2.59
N ASN A 116 8.77 5.70 2.66
CA ASN A 116 8.43 6.99 2.09
C ASN A 116 9.02 8.15 2.89
N TYR A 117 9.07 8.04 4.21
CA TYR A 117 9.75 9.01 5.06
C TYR A 117 11.25 9.12 4.71
N ARG A 118 11.91 7.99 4.41
CA ARG A 118 13.31 7.95 3.98
C ARG A 118 13.50 8.49 2.55
N SER A 119 12.71 8.00 1.59
CA SER A 119 12.82 8.37 0.17
C SER A 119 12.33 9.79 -0.10
N LYS A 120 11.52 10.35 0.81
CA LYS A 120 10.75 11.58 0.63
C LYS A 120 9.88 11.50 -0.64
N SER A 121 9.33 10.32 -0.90
CA SER A 121 8.50 10.02 -2.05
C SER A 121 7.36 9.09 -1.67
N PHE A 122 6.12 9.35 -2.12
CA PHE A 122 5.02 8.38 -1.96
C PHE A 122 5.03 7.30 -3.05
N LEU A 123 5.76 7.52 -4.15
CA LEU A 123 5.76 6.61 -5.30
C LEU A 123 6.22 5.19 -4.97
N PRO A 124 7.20 4.94 -4.09
CA PRO A 124 7.58 3.57 -3.74
C PRO A 124 6.45 2.75 -3.13
N SER A 125 5.70 3.30 -2.17
CA SER A 125 4.55 2.59 -1.60
C SER A 125 3.42 2.46 -2.61
N PHE A 126 3.19 3.46 -3.45
CA PHE A 126 2.20 3.38 -4.52
C PHE A 126 2.47 2.21 -5.47
N LEU A 127 3.69 2.09 -5.99
CA LEU A 127 4.04 0.99 -6.89
C LEU A 127 3.94 -0.37 -6.19
N LEU A 128 4.43 -0.46 -4.95
CA LEU A 128 4.37 -1.68 -4.15
C LEU A 128 2.91 -2.11 -3.87
N HIS A 129 2.05 -1.17 -3.48
CA HIS A 129 0.65 -1.41 -3.18
C HIS A 129 -0.12 -1.79 -4.45
N ALA A 130 0.03 -1.01 -5.53
CA ALA A 130 -0.63 -1.25 -6.80
C ALA A 130 -0.27 -2.60 -7.41
N ILE A 131 1.02 -2.87 -7.58
CA ILE A 131 1.48 -4.11 -8.19
C ILE A 131 1.16 -5.30 -7.27
N GLY A 132 1.41 -5.18 -5.97
CA GLY A 132 1.13 -6.25 -5.01
C GLY A 132 -0.34 -6.61 -4.94
N SER A 133 -1.24 -5.62 -4.96
CA SER A 133 -2.68 -5.88 -4.94
C SER A 133 -3.17 -6.51 -6.24
N GLU A 134 -2.68 -6.10 -7.41
CA GLU A 134 -3.08 -6.73 -8.67
C GLU A 134 -2.57 -8.18 -8.75
N ILE A 135 -1.33 -8.43 -8.32
CA ILE A 135 -0.80 -9.80 -8.19
C ILE A 135 -1.71 -10.63 -7.28
N PHE A 136 -2.10 -10.09 -6.12
CA PHE A 136 -2.96 -10.81 -5.18
C PHE A 136 -4.34 -11.13 -5.78
N ILE A 137 -4.98 -10.16 -6.44
CA ILE A 137 -6.28 -10.37 -7.09
C ILE A 137 -6.16 -11.44 -8.19
N ILE A 138 -5.08 -11.44 -8.96
CA ILE A 138 -4.81 -12.47 -9.97
C ILE A 138 -4.69 -13.85 -9.30
N ILE A 139 -3.92 -13.97 -8.21
CA ILE A 139 -3.79 -15.23 -7.46
C ILE A 139 -5.15 -15.72 -6.99
N VAL A 140 -6.00 -14.85 -6.44
CA VAL A 140 -7.35 -15.22 -5.98
C VAL A 140 -8.23 -15.74 -7.12
N HIS A 141 -8.10 -15.21 -8.33
CA HIS A 141 -8.87 -15.68 -9.50
C HIS A 141 -8.34 -16.98 -10.11
N LEU A 142 -7.09 -17.36 -9.81
CA LEU A 142 -6.45 -18.58 -10.32
C LEU A 142 -6.65 -19.80 -9.38
N LEU A 143 -6.99 -19.57 -8.11
CA LEU A 143 -7.24 -20.58 -7.08
C LEU A 143 -8.74 -20.84 -6.86
#